data_AF-A0A329QHY8-F1
#
_entry.id   AF-A0A329QHY8-F1
#
_cell.length_a   1.000
_cell.length_b   1.000
_cell.length_c   1.000
_cell.angle_alpha   90.00
_cell.angle_beta   90.00
_cell.angle_gamma   90.00
#
_symmetry.space_group_name_H-M   'P 1'
#
loop_
_entity.id
_entity.type
_entity.pdbx_description
1 polymer ?
#
loop_
_entity_poly.entity_id
_entity_poly.type
_entity_poly.pdbx_seq_one_letter_code
_entity_poly.pdbx_strand_id
1 'polypeptide(L)'
;MTIVVLTAVPPGLRGHLTRWLLEISPGVFVGYVSARVRQHMWERVVEFVEDGRALLVYAVSGEQRLAFEVHGHDWTPVDYDGVMLMRRQTAPDYVPAPSAPMRQQRAGSTASDETVWKRRDARKKFRKK
;
A
#
# COMPACT_ATOMS: atom_id res chain seq x y z
N MET A 1 -0.79 29.27 -3.66
CA MET A 1 -0.52 28.41 -4.82
C MET A 1 -1.52 27.27 -4.82
N THR A 2 -2.07 26.94 -5.97
CA THR A 2 -3.03 25.86 -6.21
C THR A 2 -2.62 25.12 -7.48
N ILE A 3 -2.61 23.80 -7.43
CA ILE A 3 -2.32 22.90 -8.56
C ILE A 3 -3.46 21.89 -8.65
N VAL A 4 -3.96 21.63 -9.85
CA VAL A 4 -4.94 20.58 -10.11
C VAL A 4 -4.38 19.63 -11.16
N VAL A 5 -4.43 18.32 -10.88
CA VAL A 5 -4.05 17.27 -11.82
C VAL A 5 -5.28 16.45 -12.16
N LEU A 6 -5.61 16.35 -13.45
CA LEU A 6 -6.76 15.63 -13.99
C LEU A 6 -6.31 14.53 -14.95
N THR A 7 -6.89 13.35 -14.81
CA THR A 7 -6.65 12.21 -15.71
C THR A 7 -7.98 11.60 -16.14
N ALA A 8 -8.12 11.27 -17.44
CA ALA A 8 -9.33 10.63 -18.00
C ALA A 8 -10.64 11.37 -17.65
N VAL A 9 -10.65 12.70 -17.76
CA VAL A 9 -11.81 13.55 -17.46
C VAL A 9 -12.48 14.09 -18.74
N PRO A 10 -13.79 14.42 -18.70
CA PRO A 10 -14.47 15.09 -19.80
C PRO A 10 -13.79 16.42 -20.20
N PRO A 11 -13.80 16.78 -21.50
CA PRO A 11 -13.16 18.01 -21.98
C PRO A 11 -13.78 19.28 -21.39
N GLY A 12 -15.07 19.26 -21.05
CA GLY A 12 -15.76 20.39 -20.43
C GLY A 12 -15.16 20.82 -19.09
N LEU A 13 -14.69 19.85 -18.28
CA LEU A 13 -14.05 20.15 -17.00
C LEU A 13 -12.72 20.87 -17.16
N ARG A 14 -11.90 20.47 -18.15
CA ARG A 14 -10.61 21.12 -18.44
C ARG A 14 -10.82 22.60 -18.80
N GLY A 15 -11.73 22.87 -19.72
CA GLY A 15 -12.07 24.25 -20.12
C GLY A 15 -12.70 25.09 -19.01
N HIS A 16 -13.32 24.46 -18.00
CA HIS A 16 -13.80 25.17 -16.83
C HIS A 16 -12.65 25.69 -15.95
N LEU A 17 -11.59 24.90 -15.76
CA LEU A 17 -10.44 25.27 -14.92
C LEU A 17 -9.57 26.38 -15.51
N THR A 18 -9.52 26.52 -16.83
CA THR A 18 -8.72 27.57 -17.50
C THR A 18 -9.19 28.99 -17.19
N ARG A 19 -10.38 29.15 -16.60
CA ARG A 19 -10.88 30.45 -16.12
C ARG A 19 -10.06 31.02 -14.95
N TRP A 20 -9.38 30.16 -14.20
CA TRP A 20 -8.63 30.54 -13.00
C TRP A 20 -7.18 30.06 -13.00
N LEU A 21 -6.89 28.94 -13.67
CA LEU A 21 -5.60 28.28 -13.65
C LEU A 21 -5.01 28.17 -15.06
N LEU A 22 -3.68 28.13 -15.14
CA LEU A 22 -2.96 27.91 -16.39
C LEU A 22 -2.69 26.41 -16.57
N GLU A 23 -3.11 25.83 -17.71
CA GLU A 23 -2.74 24.45 -18.08
C GLU A 23 -1.31 24.44 -18.63
N ILE A 24 -0.36 23.91 -17.87
CA ILE A 24 1.07 23.88 -18.25
C ILE A 24 1.48 22.57 -18.93
N SER A 25 0.63 21.54 -18.81
CA SER A 25 0.77 20.21 -19.40
C SER A 25 -0.62 19.59 -19.45
N PRO A 26 -0.93 18.64 -20.36
CA PRO A 26 -2.25 18.03 -20.42
C PRO A 26 -2.73 17.52 -19.06
N GLY A 27 -3.76 18.17 -18.52
CA GLY A 27 -4.39 17.81 -17.25
C GLY A 27 -3.71 18.42 -16.02
N VAL A 28 -2.64 19.21 -16.17
CA VAL A 28 -1.93 19.86 -15.07
C VAL A 28 -2.16 21.36 -15.12
N PHE A 29 -2.91 21.85 -14.13
CA PHE A 29 -3.31 23.24 -14.00
C PHE A 29 -2.63 23.87 -12.80
N VAL A 30 -2.07 25.08 -12.94
CA VAL A 30 -1.34 25.79 -11.88
C VAL A 30 -1.79 27.25 -11.80
N GLY A 31 -1.93 27.78 -10.59
CA GLY A 31 -2.27 29.18 -10.40
C GLY A 31 -2.42 29.61 -8.94
N TYR A 32 -2.88 30.84 -8.75
CA TYR A 32 -3.15 31.40 -7.44
C TYR A 32 -4.63 31.77 -7.33
N VAL A 33 -5.33 31.12 -6.42
CA VAL A 33 -6.73 31.41 -6.09
C VAL A 33 -6.89 31.45 -4.58
N SER A 34 -7.90 32.17 -4.10
CA SER A 34 -8.23 32.22 -2.67
C SER A 34 -8.72 30.84 -2.19
N ALA A 35 -8.66 30.60 -0.88
CA ALA A 35 -9.14 29.34 -0.29
C ALA A 35 -10.62 29.08 -0.64
N ARG A 36 -11.46 30.12 -0.64
CA ARG A 36 -12.88 30.03 -1.03
C ARG A 36 -13.06 29.61 -2.49
N VAL A 37 -12.33 30.24 -3.41
CA VAL A 37 -12.40 29.88 -4.83
C VAL A 37 -11.89 28.46 -5.05
N ARG A 38 -10.81 28.07 -4.36
CA ARG A 38 -10.27 26.71 -4.40
C ARG A 38 -11.31 25.66 -3.97
N GLN A 39 -12.02 25.90 -2.86
CA GLN A 39 -13.04 24.96 -2.34
C GLN A 39 -14.18 24.76 -3.35
N HIS A 40 -14.77 25.85 -3.86
CA HIS A 40 -15.83 25.74 -4.87
C HIS A 40 -15.35 25.14 -6.19
N MET A 41 -14.12 25.45 -6.59
CA MET A 41 -13.49 24.83 -7.76
C MET A 41 -13.34 23.32 -7.55
N TRP A 42 -12.96 22.88 -6.35
CA TRP A 42 -12.81 21.47 -6.02
C TRP A 42 -14.13 20.71 -6.01
N GLU A 43 -15.17 21.27 -5.39
CA GLU A 43 -16.54 20.73 -5.43
C GLU A 43 -16.97 20.47 -6.87
N ARG A 44 -16.74 21.44 -7.76
CA ARG A 44 -17.00 21.30 -9.20
C ARG A 44 -16.15 20.24 -9.88
N VAL A 45 -14.87 20.14 -9.53
CA VAL A 45 -14.02 19.07 -10.06
C VAL A 45 -14.60 17.71 -9.70
N VAL A 46 -14.93 17.50 -8.42
CA VAL A 46 -15.50 16.23 -7.93
C VAL A 46 -16.85 15.93 -8.58
N GLU A 47 -17.69 16.94 -8.85
CA GLU A 47 -18.98 16.78 -9.52
C GLU A 47 -18.86 16.28 -10.97
N PHE A 48 -17.84 16.73 -11.71
CA PHE A 48 -17.72 16.53 -13.16
C PHE A 48 -16.58 15.60 -13.60
N VAL A 49 -15.83 15.03 -12.66
CA VAL A 49 -14.68 14.14 -12.96
C VAL A 49 -15.11 12.78 -13.50
N GLU A 50 -16.35 12.35 -13.25
CA GLU A 50 -16.91 11.03 -13.65
C GLU A 50 -16.00 9.87 -13.18
N ASP A 51 -15.63 8.95 -14.07
CA ASP A 51 -14.71 7.83 -13.82
C ASP A 51 -13.22 8.26 -13.87
N GLY A 52 -12.97 9.56 -14.03
CA GLY A 52 -11.64 10.14 -14.06
C GLY A 52 -10.99 10.23 -12.69
N ARG A 53 -9.79 10.82 -12.67
CA ARG A 53 -9.00 11.03 -11.46
C ARG A 53 -8.67 12.50 -11.32
N ALA A 54 -8.74 12.99 -10.09
CA ALA A 54 -8.40 14.36 -9.76
C ALA A 54 -7.53 14.43 -8.51
N LEU A 55 -6.50 15.27 -8.56
CA LEU A 55 -5.72 15.70 -7.41
C LEU A 55 -5.78 17.21 -7.33
N LEU A 56 -6.02 17.74 -6.13
CA LEU A 56 -5.86 19.14 -5.83
C LEU A 56 -4.70 19.27 -4.84
N VAL A 57 -3.74 20.14 -5.13
CA VAL A 57 -2.64 20.48 -4.22
C VAL A 57 -2.68 21.97 -3.95
N TYR A 58 -2.46 22.37 -2.70
CA TYR A 58 -2.44 23.78 -2.33
C TYR A 58 -1.48 24.08 -1.18
N ALA A 59 -1.00 25.32 -1.15
CA ALA A 59 -0.12 25.77 -0.09
C ALA A 59 -0.87 25.90 1.24
N VAL A 60 -0.22 25.46 2.33
CA VAL A 60 -0.69 25.60 3.72
C VAL A 60 0.45 25.99 4.65
N SER A 61 0.12 26.53 5.82
CA SER A 61 1.07 26.79 6.89
C SER A 61 1.28 25.53 7.74
N GLY A 62 2.01 24.56 7.18
CA GLY A 62 2.44 23.33 7.87
C GLY A 62 3.88 22.97 7.51
N GLU A 63 4.38 21.85 8.02
CA GLU A 63 5.76 21.41 7.81
C GLU A 63 6.07 21.16 6.32
N GLN A 64 5.22 20.41 5.63
CA GLN A 64 5.38 20.13 4.19
C GLN A 64 5.07 21.34 3.29
N ARG A 65 4.52 22.43 3.86
CA ARG A 65 4.05 23.64 3.15
C ARG A 65 2.97 23.39 2.09
N LEU A 66 2.44 22.17 2.00
CA LEU A 66 1.40 21.76 1.08
C LEU A 66 0.40 20.84 1.78
N ALA A 67 -0.82 20.84 1.26
CA ALA A 67 -1.83 19.83 1.50
C ALA A 67 -2.46 19.45 0.16
N PHE A 68 -3.11 18.29 0.11
CA PHE A 68 -3.72 17.81 -1.11
C PHE A 68 -5.00 17.01 -0.85
N GLU A 69 -5.89 17.04 -1.84
CA GLU A 69 -7.16 16.31 -1.86
C GLU A 69 -7.17 15.40 -3.09
N VAL A 70 -7.82 14.25 -2.97
CA VAL A 70 -7.73 13.16 -3.94
C VAL A 70 -9.14 12.66 -4.26
N HIS A 71 -9.42 12.46 -5.54
CA HIS A 71 -10.65 11.85 -6.02
C HIS A 71 -10.36 10.82 -7.12
N GLY A 72 -10.95 9.63 -7.02
CA GLY A 72 -10.85 8.55 -8.01
C GLY A 72 -9.45 7.93 -8.17
N HIS A 73 -8.43 8.38 -7.43
CA HIS A 73 -7.05 7.93 -7.61
C HIS A 73 -6.79 6.57 -6.95
N ASP A 74 -5.93 5.76 -7.57
CA ASP A 74 -5.53 4.43 -7.06
C ASP A 74 -4.68 4.48 -5.77
N TRP A 75 -4.24 5.68 -5.38
CA TRP A 75 -3.33 5.89 -4.26
C TRP A 75 -4.09 6.62 -3.17
N THR A 76 -3.85 6.21 -1.93
CA THR A 76 -4.58 6.73 -0.77
C THR A 76 -3.67 7.65 0.04
N PRO A 77 -4.11 8.86 0.41
CA PRO A 77 -3.41 9.69 1.37
C PRO A 77 -3.34 8.96 2.72
N VAL A 78 -2.18 8.96 3.36
CA VAL A 78 -1.98 8.39 4.70
C VAL A 78 -1.12 9.34 5.52
N ASP A 79 -1.55 9.61 6.75
CA ASP A 79 -0.77 10.35 7.73
C ASP A 79 0.26 9.43 8.39
N TYR A 80 1.51 9.88 8.44
CA TYR A 80 2.59 9.23 9.16
C TYR A 80 3.33 10.28 9.99
N ASP A 81 3.04 10.29 11.29
CA ASP A 81 3.66 11.21 12.26
C ASP A 81 3.49 12.71 11.89
N GLY A 82 2.31 13.08 11.40
CA GLY A 82 1.99 14.46 10.99
C GLY A 82 2.43 14.81 9.56
N VAL A 83 3.06 13.87 8.85
CA VAL A 83 3.48 14.01 7.45
C VAL A 83 2.49 13.26 6.56
N MET A 84 1.82 13.99 5.67
CA MET A 84 0.90 13.37 4.70
C MET A 84 1.68 12.75 3.54
N LEU A 85 1.50 11.45 3.33
CA LEU A 85 2.13 10.65 2.28
C LEU A 85 1.10 10.02 1.34
N MET A 86 1.55 9.52 0.18
CA MET A 86 0.71 8.76 -0.75
C MET A 86 1.06 7.27 -0.67
N ARG A 87 0.12 6.45 -0.21
CA ARG A 87 0.26 5.00 -0.17
C ARG A 87 -0.22 4.38 -1.48
N ARG A 88 0.70 3.71 -2.17
CA ARG A 88 0.42 2.86 -3.32
C ARG A 88 0.06 1.46 -2.85
N GLN A 89 -1.04 0.91 -3.36
CA GLN A 89 -1.36 -0.51 -3.21
C GLN A 89 -0.47 -1.31 -4.18
N THR A 90 0.72 -1.71 -3.73
CA THR A 90 1.56 -2.65 -4.47
C THR A 90 1.14 -4.05 -4.08
N ALA A 91 0.92 -4.95 -5.05
CA ALA A 91 0.94 -6.38 -4.76
C ALA A 91 2.29 -6.68 -4.09
N PRO A 92 2.37 -7.41 -2.97
CA PRO A 92 3.62 -7.58 -2.27
C PRO A 92 4.65 -8.22 -3.21
N ASP A 93 5.74 -7.50 -3.50
CA ASP A 93 6.91 -8.07 -4.21
C ASP A 93 7.54 -9.22 -3.40
N TYR A 94 7.17 -9.33 -2.12
CA TYR A 94 7.51 -10.42 -1.24
C TYR A 94 6.46 -11.53 -1.32
N VAL A 95 6.76 -12.58 -2.10
CA VAL A 95 6.14 -13.89 -1.91
C VAL A 95 6.88 -14.56 -0.75
N PRO A 96 6.27 -14.72 0.45
CA PRO A 96 6.91 -15.49 1.50
C PRO A 96 7.23 -16.88 0.94
N ALA A 97 8.49 -17.31 1.09
CA ALA A 97 8.88 -18.67 0.73
C ALA A 97 7.88 -19.64 1.39
N PRO A 98 7.34 -20.64 0.66
CA PRO A 98 6.41 -21.57 1.25
C PRO A 98 7.05 -22.15 2.52
N SER A 99 6.40 -21.93 3.65
CA SER A 99 6.84 -22.45 4.95
C SER A 99 7.14 -23.93 4.76
N ALA A 100 8.40 -24.33 5.02
CA ALA A 100 8.84 -25.70 4.82
C ALA A 100 7.85 -26.65 5.51
N PRO A 101 7.43 -27.75 4.85
CA PRO A 101 6.43 -28.64 5.43
C PRO A 101 6.91 -29.07 6.81
N MET A 102 6.05 -28.86 7.81
CA MET A 102 6.28 -29.27 9.20
C MET A 102 6.75 -30.72 9.17
N ARG A 103 8.02 -30.94 9.52
CA ARG A 103 8.63 -32.28 9.53
C ARG A 103 7.89 -33.09 10.59
N GLN A 104 6.93 -33.89 10.16
CA GLN A 104 6.19 -34.79 11.01
C GLN A 104 7.22 -35.75 11.62
N GLN A 105 7.51 -35.55 12.90
CA GLN A 105 8.35 -36.48 13.65
C GLN A 105 7.63 -37.82 13.60
N ARG A 106 8.14 -38.74 12.78
CA ARG A 106 7.73 -40.14 12.85
C ARG A 106 8.02 -40.57 14.28
N ALA A 107 6.96 -40.88 15.02
CA ALA A 107 7.03 -41.46 16.35
C ALA A 107 7.96 -42.68 16.26
N GLY A 108 9.17 -42.54 16.78
CA GLY A 108 10.09 -43.65 16.92
C GLY A 108 9.43 -44.67 17.83
N SER A 109 9.21 -45.88 17.33
CA SER A 109 8.76 -47.01 18.12
C SER A 109 9.72 -47.18 19.30
N THR A 110 9.26 -46.85 20.51
CA THR A 110 9.94 -47.22 21.74
C THR A 110 9.93 -48.74 21.82
N ALA A 111 11.05 -49.37 21.44
CA ALA A 111 11.22 -50.79 21.68
C ALA A 111 11.07 -51.03 23.17
N SER A 112 10.11 -51.87 23.56
CA SER A 112 9.83 -52.19 24.96
C SER A 112 11.09 -52.71 25.65
N ASP A 113 11.29 -52.30 26.91
CA ASP A 113 12.48 -52.60 27.71
C ASP A 113 12.85 -54.09 27.70
N GLU A 114 11.85 -54.99 27.68
CA GLU A 114 12.07 -56.44 27.56
C GLU A 114 12.89 -56.85 26.33
N THR A 115 12.69 -56.16 25.20
CA THR A 115 13.41 -56.43 23.95
C THR A 115 14.89 -56.04 24.08
N VAL A 116 15.18 -55.02 24.88
CA VAL A 116 16.54 -54.54 25.17
C VAL A 116 17.25 -55.49 26.14
N TRP A 117 16.55 -55.97 27.18
CA TRP A 117 17.10 -56.95 28.14
C TRP A 117 17.42 -58.31 27.49
N LYS A 118 16.51 -58.84 26.66
CA LYS A 118 16.73 -60.11 25.93
C LYS A 118 17.97 -60.07 25.02
N ARG A 119 18.23 -58.94 24.34
CA ARG A 119 19.46 -58.78 23.53
C ARG A 119 20.72 -58.66 24.37
N ARG A 120 20.64 -58.05 25.56
CA ARG A 120 21.79 -57.89 26.47
C ARG A 120 22.20 -59.23 27.11
N ASP A 121 21.26 -60.06 27.53
CA ASP A 121 21.58 -61.37 28.10
C ASP A 121 22.10 -62.36 27.05
N ALA A 122 21.62 -62.28 25.81
CA ALA A 122 22.17 -63.05 24.69
C ALA A 122 23.65 -62.74 24.45
N ARG A 123 24.08 -61.48 24.64
CA ARG A 123 25.49 -61.07 24.52
C ARG A 123 26.38 -61.50 25.70
N LYS A 124 25.83 -61.71 26.90
CA LYS A 124 26.61 -62.15 28.07
C LYS A 124 26.99 -63.64 28.04
N LYS A 125 26.27 -64.48 27.30
CA LYS A 125 26.54 -65.93 27.20
C LYS A 125 27.79 -66.30 26.39
N PHE A 126 28.43 -65.36 25.69
CA PHE A 126 29.61 -65.61 24.85
C PHE A 126 30.95 -65.17 25.45
N ARG A 127 31.01 -64.78 26.73
CA ARG A 127 32.27 -64.42 27.39
C ARG A 127 32.82 -65.58 28.22
N LYS A 128 33.56 -66.51 27.60
CA LYS A 128 34.46 -67.44 28.31
C LYS A 128 35.83 -66.78 28.52
N LYS A 129 36.47 -67.14 29.64
CA LYS A 129 37.83 -66.76 30.06
C LYS A 129 38.87 -67.10 29.00
#